data_AF-A0A5P1E337-F1
#
_entry.id   AF-A0A5P1E337-F1
#
_cell.length_a   1.000
_cell.length_b   1.000
_cell.length_c   1.000
_cell.angle_alpha   90.00
_cell.angle_beta   90.00
_cell.angle_gamma   90.00
#
_symmetry.space_group_name_H-M   'P 1'
#
loop_
_entity.id
_entity.type
_entity.pdbx_description
1 polymer ?
#
loop_
_entity_poly.entity_id
_entity_poly.type
_entity_poly.pdbx_seq_one_letter_code
_entity_poly.pdbx_strand_id
1 'polypeptide(L)'
;MSVPFVHFALYTTNRVFNMEQAPEDDQLSDLPTITNCSAFPVVLYKGHYLFKDSLLRVLSARHHFQARPTDILLASLPKSGTTWLKALAFSSLYRTSLPDVSDLRHPLRVSNPHHIVPFIETGSKLGL
;
A
#
# COMPACT_ATOMS: atom_id res chain seq x y z
N MET A 1 15.99 -23.39 0.55
CA MET A 1 15.60 -22.68 1.79
C MET A 1 14.60 -21.60 1.38
N SER A 2 13.31 -21.77 1.72
CA SER A 2 12.27 -20.81 1.37
C SER A 2 12.25 -19.71 2.42
N VAL A 3 12.70 -18.50 2.07
CA VAL A 3 12.59 -17.31 2.94
C VAL A 3 11.19 -16.71 2.77
N PRO A 4 10.40 -16.57 3.83
CA PRO A 4 9.08 -15.96 3.72
C PRO A 4 9.26 -14.46 3.52
N PHE A 5 8.98 -13.98 2.30
CA PHE A 5 8.84 -12.57 2.01
C PHE A 5 7.53 -12.06 2.62
N VAL A 6 7.62 -11.27 3.70
CA VAL A 6 6.45 -10.72 4.38
C VAL A 6 6.34 -9.23 4.04
N HIS A 7 5.57 -8.89 3.02
CA HIS A 7 5.28 -7.49 2.68
C HIS A 7 3.91 -7.09 3.26
N PHE A 8 3.91 -6.26 4.29
CA PHE A 8 2.67 -5.68 4.81
C PHE A 8 2.16 -4.62 3.83
N ALA A 9 0.94 -4.79 3.31
CA ALA A 9 0.22 -3.70 2.65
C ALA A 9 -0.77 -3.12 3.66
N LEU A 10 -0.67 -1.81 3.94
CA LEU A 10 -1.61 -1.04 4.75
C LEU A 10 -2.38 -0.09 3.81
N TYR A 11 -3.69 0.02 3.97
CA TYR A 11 -4.56 0.77 3.06
C TYR A 11 -5.25 1.92 3.78
N THR A 12 -5.64 3.00 3.10
CA THR A 12 -6.51 4.06 3.64
C THR A 12 -7.51 4.52 2.57
N THR A 13 -8.62 5.12 2.98
CA THR A 13 -9.70 5.56 2.07
C THR A 13 -9.33 6.85 1.33
N ASN A 14 -9.54 6.86 0.01
CA ASN A 14 -9.65 7.98 -0.95
C ASN A 14 -8.88 9.29 -0.66
N ARG A 15 -7.64 9.22 -0.16
CA ARG A 15 -6.75 10.39 -0.06
C ARG A 15 -5.47 10.17 -0.84
N VAL A 16 -5.18 11.15 -1.69
CA VAL A 16 -3.87 11.32 -2.32
C VAL A 16 -2.99 12.03 -1.31
N PHE A 17 -1.89 11.39 -0.90
CA PHE A 17 -0.86 12.02 -0.11
C PHE A 17 0.34 12.29 -1.01
N ASN A 18 0.81 13.53 -1.00
CA ASN A 18 2.08 13.86 -1.61
C ASN A 18 3.17 13.40 -0.63
N MET A 19 3.76 12.24 -0.89
CA MET A 19 4.89 11.77 -0.11
C MET A 19 6.15 12.46 -0.64
N GLU A 20 6.59 13.52 0.02
CA GLU A 20 8.00 13.88 -0.05
C GLU A 20 8.84 12.73 0.51
N GLN A 21 10.02 12.51 -0.07
CA GLN A 21 10.95 11.53 0.47
C GLN A 21 11.33 12.00 1.87
N ALA A 22 11.01 11.18 2.87
CA ALA A 22 11.50 11.43 4.21
C ALA A 22 13.04 11.43 4.17
N PRO A 23 13.73 12.27 4.97
CA PRO A 23 15.17 12.17 5.11
C PRO A 23 15.50 10.72 5.47
N GLU A 24 16.47 10.13 4.76
CA GLU A 24 16.94 8.79 5.08
C GLU A 24 17.37 8.80 6.56
N ASP A 25 16.63 8.06 7.39
CA ASP A 25 16.99 7.89 8.80
C ASP A 25 18.35 7.20 8.80
N ASP A 26 19.37 7.77 9.45
CA ASP A 26 20.75 7.22 9.49
C ASP A 26 20.76 5.73 9.90
N GLN A 27 19.72 5.28 10.60
CA GLN A 27 19.47 3.89 10.98
C GLN A 27 19.20 2.91 9.84
N LEU A 28 18.82 3.36 8.63
CA LEU A 28 18.61 2.46 7.48
C LEU A 28 19.90 2.06 6.77
N SER A 29 20.95 2.86 6.91
CA SER A 29 22.27 2.64 6.32
C SER A 29 22.90 1.34 6.85
N ASP A 30 22.64 1.03 8.12
CA ASP A 30 23.23 -0.09 8.85
C ASP A 30 22.44 -1.40 8.72
N LEU A 31 21.31 -1.40 7.99
CA LEU A 31 20.47 -2.59 7.87
C LEU A 31 21.16 -3.69 7.04
N PRO A 32 21.09 -4.96 7.47
CA PRO A 32 21.60 -6.07 6.68
C PRO A 32 20.89 -6.10 5.33
N THR A 33 21.64 -5.80 4.26
CA THR A 33 21.10 -5.69 2.92
C THR A 33 21.59 -6.86 2.06
N ILE A 34 20.65 -7.57 1.45
CA ILE A 34 20.90 -8.62 0.46
C ILE A 34 20.80 -7.97 -0.93
N THR A 35 21.93 -7.84 -1.62
CA THR A 35 22.08 -7.21 -2.93
C THR A 35 22.60 -8.16 -4.01
N ASN A 36 22.40 -9.47 -3.84
CA ASN A 36 22.99 -10.52 -4.68
C ASN A 36 22.35 -10.56 -6.10
N CYS A 37 22.68 -9.56 -6.93
CA CYS A 37 22.29 -9.35 -8.33
C CYS A 37 20.80 -9.03 -8.58
N SER A 38 20.08 -8.51 -7.58
CA SER A 38 18.70 -8.06 -7.74
C SER A 38 18.64 -6.56 -8.03
N ALA A 39 17.86 -6.15 -9.04
CA ALA A 39 17.49 -4.74 -9.26
C ALA A 39 16.71 -4.13 -8.07
N PHE A 40 16.22 -4.98 -7.17
CA PHE A 40 15.45 -4.60 -5.99
C PHE A 40 16.18 -5.08 -4.73
N PRO A 41 16.92 -4.21 -4.02
CA PRO A 41 17.62 -4.59 -2.80
C PRO A 41 16.63 -4.99 -1.70
N VAL A 42 16.96 -6.04 -0.94
CA VAL A 42 16.14 -6.54 0.17
C VAL A 42 16.88 -6.29 1.48
N VAL A 43 16.21 -5.69 2.46
CA VAL A 43 16.76 -5.36 3.78
C VAL A 43 16.07 -6.17 4.87
N LEU A 44 16.82 -6.57 5.90
CA LEU A 44 16.26 -7.17 7.12
C LEU A 44 15.90 -6.07 8.11
N TYR A 45 14.63 -5.76 8.25
CA TYR A 45 14.12 -4.75 9.18
C TYR A 45 13.21 -5.38 10.23
N LYS A 46 13.53 -5.22 11.51
CA LYS A 46 12.77 -5.78 12.65
C LYS A 46 12.38 -7.26 12.47
N GLY A 47 13.33 -8.08 12.00
CA GLY A 47 13.12 -9.52 11.79
C GLY A 47 12.38 -9.91 10.51
N HIS A 48 12.08 -8.96 9.61
CA HIS A 48 11.36 -9.20 8.36
C HIS A 48 12.19 -8.77 7.15
N TYR A 49 12.16 -9.56 6.09
CA TYR A 49 12.79 -9.22 4.81
C TYR A 49 11.83 -8.38 3.96
N LEU A 50 12.26 -7.17 3.61
CA LEU A 50 11.48 -6.20 2.86
C LEU A 50 12.30 -5.64 1.69
N PHE A 51 11.65 -5.32 0.58
CA PHE A 51 12.30 -4.50 -0.45
C PHE A 51 12.62 -3.12 0.14
N LYS A 52 13.85 -2.61 -0.11
CA LYS A 52 14.31 -1.33 0.45
C LYS A 52 13.36 -0.19 0.09
N ASP A 53 12.94 -0.11 -1.17
CA ASP A 53 12.01 0.91 -1.65
C ASP A 53 10.66 0.84 -0.94
N SER A 54 10.14 -0.39 -0.76
CA SER A 54 8.90 -0.62 -0.01
C SER A 54 9.03 -0.18 1.45
N LEU A 55 10.15 -0.48 2.11
CA LEU A 55 10.40 -0.08 3.49
C LEU A 55 10.46 1.45 3.60
N LEU A 56 11.23 2.12 2.74
CA LEU A 56 11.34 3.58 2.73
C LEU A 56 9.98 4.26 2.57
N ARG A 57 9.15 3.73 1.67
CA ARG A 57 7.79 4.21 1.46
C ARG A 57 6.89 4.01 2.68
N VAL A 58 6.96 2.86 3.35
CA VAL A 58 6.21 2.60 4.59
C VAL A 58 6.66 3.53 5.72
N LEU A 59 7.97 3.78 5.84
CA LEU A 59 8.50 4.70 6.85
C LEU A 59 8.09 6.14 6.59
N SER A 60 8.14 6.60 5.33
CA SER A 60 7.63 7.91 4.96
C SER A 60 6.13 8.02 5.22
N ALA A 61 5.34 7.02 4.82
CA ALA A 61 3.91 6.98 5.12
C ALA A 61 3.65 7.04 6.62
N ARG A 62 4.42 6.31 7.44
CA ARG A 62 4.29 6.35 8.91
C ARG A 62 4.53 7.74 9.49
N HIS A 63 5.45 8.52 8.93
CA HIS A 63 5.77 9.87 9.42
C HIS A 63 4.71 10.90 8.98
N HIS A 64 4.20 10.79 7.76
CA HIS A 64 3.32 11.79 7.15
C HIS A 64 1.83 11.46 7.25
N PHE A 65 1.47 10.21 7.52
CA PHE A 65 0.09 9.78 7.59
C PHE A 65 -0.57 10.25 8.90
N GLN A 66 -1.59 11.09 8.76
CA GLN A 66 -2.45 11.52 9.85
C GLN A 66 -3.79 10.79 9.76
N ALA A 67 -3.99 9.81 10.63
CA ALA A 67 -5.22 9.04 10.70
C ALA A 67 -6.40 9.92 11.13
N ARG A 68 -7.54 9.76 10.46
CA ARG A 68 -8.82 10.35 10.85
C ARG A 68 -9.71 9.28 11.49
N PRO A 69 -10.66 9.67 12.37
CA PRO A 69 -11.63 8.72 12.94
C PRO A 69 -12.47 7.96 11.91
N THR A 70 -12.58 8.49 10.69
CA THR A 70 -13.35 7.92 9.57
C THR A 70 -12.52 7.02 8.66
N ASP A 71 -11.21 6.96 8.85
CA ASP A 71 -10.33 6.21 7.96
C ASP A 71 -10.42 4.71 8.25
N ILE A 72 -10.43 3.91 7.19
CA ILE A 72 -10.46 2.45 7.29
C ILE A 72 -9.15 1.91 6.76
N LEU A 73 -8.45 1.20 7.65
CA LEU A 73 -7.22 0.50 7.29
C LEU A 73 -7.52 -0.95 6.90
N LEU A 74 -7.25 -1.28 5.65
CA LEU A 74 -7.14 -2.69 5.25
C LEU A 74 -5.69 -3.12 5.48
N ALA A 75 -5.46 -4.36 5.89
CA ALA A 75 -4.13 -4.91 6.06
C ALA A 75 -4.08 -6.34 5.51
N SER A 76 -3.14 -6.63 4.62
CA SER A 76 -2.92 -8.00 4.15
C SER A 76 -1.48 -8.23 3.70
N LEU A 77 -1.14 -9.49 3.53
CA LEU A 77 0.11 -9.93 2.90
C LEU A 77 0.03 -9.71 1.38
N PRO A 78 1.18 -9.58 0.68
CA PRO A 78 1.14 -9.37 -0.75
C PRO A 78 0.61 -10.66 -1.39
N LYS A 79 -0.11 -10.52 -2.51
CA LYS A 79 -0.62 -11.67 -3.29
C LYS A 79 -1.62 -12.59 -2.55
N SER A 80 -2.03 -12.27 -1.33
CA SER A 80 -3.05 -13.03 -0.58
C SER A 80 -4.50 -12.62 -0.92
N GLY A 81 -4.75 -12.08 -2.12
CA GLY A 81 -6.08 -11.62 -2.53
C GLY A 81 -6.38 -10.14 -2.26
N THR A 82 -5.38 -9.26 -2.28
CA THR A 82 -5.55 -7.80 -2.09
C THR A 82 -6.60 -7.17 -3.02
N THR A 83 -6.71 -7.66 -4.26
CA THR A 83 -7.67 -7.14 -5.25
C THR A 83 -9.11 -7.43 -4.82
N TRP A 84 -9.37 -8.66 -4.37
CA TRP A 84 -10.67 -9.06 -3.85
C TRP A 84 -11.00 -8.32 -2.55
N LEU A 85 -10.03 -8.20 -1.64
CA LEU A 85 -10.21 -7.47 -0.38
C LEU A 85 -10.57 -5.99 -0.62
N LYS A 86 -9.87 -5.31 -1.54
CA LYS A 86 -10.18 -3.92 -1.92
C LYS A 86 -11.57 -3.79 -2.54
N ALA A 87 -11.92 -4.70 -3.46
CA ALA A 87 -13.23 -4.67 -4.11
C ALA A 87 -14.38 -4.87 -3.11
N LEU A 88 -14.23 -5.82 -2.19
CA LEU A 88 -15.22 -6.12 -1.16
C LEU A 88 -15.37 -4.98 -0.14
N ALA A 89 -14.25 -4.40 0.32
CA ALA A 89 -14.29 -3.26 1.22
C ALA A 89 -14.99 -2.06 0.57
N PHE A 90 -14.64 -1.76 -0.69
CA PHE A 90 -15.24 -0.67 -1.45
C PHE A 90 -16.74 -0.89 -1.66
N SER A 91 -17.15 -2.08 -2.12
CA SER A 91 -18.57 -2.36 -2.35
C SER A 91 -19.38 -2.31 -1.07
N SER A 92 -18.83 -2.74 0.06
CA SER A 92 -19.49 -2.66 1.36
C SER A 92 -19.73 -1.22 1.81
N LEU A 93 -18.71 -0.37 1.69
CA LEU A 93 -18.78 1.03 2.15
C LEU A 93 -19.71 1.91 1.31
N TYR A 94 -19.74 1.66 0.00
CA TYR A 94 -20.47 2.52 -0.93
C TYR A 94 -21.74 1.87 -1.48
N ARG A 95 -22.19 0.75 -0.88
CA ARG A 95 -23.34 -0.05 -1.34
C ARG A 95 -24.62 0.76 -1.55
N THR A 96 -24.89 1.72 -0.68
CA THR A 96 -26.12 2.53 -0.73
C THR A 96 -25.98 3.79 -1.59
N SER A 97 -24.74 4.17 -1.91
CA SER A 97 -24.41 5.46 -2.53
C SER A 97 -24.02 5.32 -4.00
N LEU A 98 -23.75 4.10 -4.47
CA LEU A 98 -23.37 3.80 -5.85
C LEU A 98 -24.51 3.08 -6.59
N PRO A 99 -24.50 3.14 -7.94
CA PRO A 99 -25.34 2.27 -8.76
C PRO A 99 -25.15 0.80 -8.39
N ASP A 100 -26.09 -0.06 -8.76
CA ASP A 100 -25.91 -1.50 -8.60
C ASP A 100 -24.64 -1.98 -9.32
N VAL A 101 -23.99 -3.03 -8.81
CA VAL A 101 -22.80 -3.66 -9.41
C VAL A 101 -23.09 -4.18 -10.83
N SER A 102 -24.36 -4.41 -11.16
CA SER A 102 -24.81 -4.74 -12.51
C SER A 102 -24.67 -3.57 -13.50
N ASP A 103 -24.63 -2.32 -13.03
CA ASP A 103 -24.52 -1.11 -13.83
C ASP A 103 -23.08 -0.92 -14.36
N LEU A 104 -22.95 -0.65 -15.66
CA LEU A 104 -21.67 -0.38 -16.34
C LEU A 104 -20.96 0.86 -15.79
N ARG A 105 -21.66 1.78 -15.13
CA ARG A 105 -21.10 2.98 -14.49
C ARG A 105 -20.48 2.68 -13.12
N HIS A 106 -20.63 1.47 -12.59
CA HIS A 106 -20.09 1.11 -11.28
C HIS A 106 -18.54 1.19 -11.29
N PRO A 107 -17.89 1.88 -10.33
CA PRO A 107 -16.45 2.08 -10.32
C PRO A 107 -15.63 0.79 -10.45
N LEU A 108 -16.04 -0.30 -9.79
CA LEU A 108 -15.38 -1.61 -9.89
C LEU A 108 -15.46 -2.27 -11.28
N ARG A 109 -16.32 -1.81 -12.19
CA ARG A 109 -16.40 -2.30 -13.58
C ARG A 109 -15.53 -1.52 -14.54
N VAL A 110 -15.32 -0.23 -14.26
CA VAL A 110 -14.57 0.69 -15.14
C VAL A 110 -13.13 0.91 -14.67
N SER A 111 -12.79 0.51 -13.44
CA SER A 111 -11.47 0.75 -12.85
C SER A 111 -10.99 -0.43 -12.01
N ASN A 112 -9.68 -0.62 -11.99
CA ASN A 112 -9.05 -1.63 -11.14
C ASN A 112 -9.21 -1.24 -9.64
N PRO A 113 -9.57 -2.18 -8.74
CA PRO A 113 -9.66 -1.90 -7.31
C PRO A 113 -8.41 -1.26 -6.69
N HIS A 114 -7.22 -1.50 -7.27
CA HIS A 114 -5.98 -0.87 -6.85
C HIS A 114 -5.92 0.64 -7.15
N HIS A 115 -6.68 1.14 -8.12
CA HIS A 115 -6.84 2.57 -8.39
C HIS A 115 -7.89 3.22 -7.48
N ILE A 116 -8.92 2.45 -7.11
CA ILE A 116 -10.05 2.94 -6.31
C ILE A 116 -9.69 3.00 -4.83
N VAL A 117 -8.94 2.02 -4.33
CA VAL A 117 -8.46 1.98 -2.94
C VAL A 117 -6.93 2.09 -2.98
N PRO A 118 -6.34 3.28 -2.76
CA PRO A 118 -4.90 3.48 -2.89
C PRO A 118 -4.13 2.77 -1.76
N PHE A 119 -2.85 2.50 -2.02
CA PHE A 119 -1.91 2.01 -1.00
C PHE A 119 -1.36 3.18 -0.21
N ILE A 120 -1.19 3.02 1.11
CA ILE A 120 -0.67 4.11 1.96
C ILE A 120 0.78 4.45 1.63
N GLU A 121 1.55 3.42 1.28
CA GLU A 121 2.95 3.50 0.91
C GLU A 121 3.14 3.85 -0.58
N THR A 122 2.06 4.01 -1.35
CA THR A 122 2.15 4.44 -2.75
C THR A 122 1.53 5.80 -2.91
N GLY A 123 2.33 6.84 -2.67
CA GLY A 123 1.97 8.21 -3.01
C GLY A 123 1.65 8.26 -4.50
N SER A 124 0.41 8.58 -4.85
CA SER A 124 0.03 8.79 -6.24
C SER A 124 0.67 10.09 -6.71
N LYS A 125 1.72 10.00 -7.54
CA LYS A 125 2.00 11.05 -8.53
C LYS A 125 0.91 10.96 -9.59
N LEU A 126 -0.29 11.47 -9.31
CA LEU A 126 -1.16 11.92 -10.40
C LEU A 126 -0.95 13.43 -10.52
N GLY A 127 -0.02 13.80 -11.41
CA GLY A 127 -0.12 15.09 -12.07
C GLY A 127 -1.31 15.00 -13.02
N LEU A 128 -2.42 15.57 -12.59
CA LEU A 128 -3.42 16.14 -13.49
C LEU A 128 -3.22 17.65 -13.49
#